data_AF-A0A1G8TR08-F1
#
_entry.id   AF-A0A1G8TR08-F1
#
_cell.length_a   1.000
_cell.length_b   1.000
_cell.length_c   1.000
_cell.angle_alpha   90.00
_cell.angle_beta   90.00
_cell.angle_gamma   90.00
#
_symmetry.space_group_name_H-M   'P 1'
#
loop_
_entity.id
_entity.type
_entity.pdbx_description
1 polymer ?
#
loop_
_entity_poly.entity_id
_entity_poly.type
_entity_poly.pdbx_seq_one_letter_code
_entity_poly.pdbx_strand_id
1 'polypeptide(L)'
;MSTQATPESSAEARTQIDGLIADTEFSQRLLAGDVAANQQWRELHARLGNEEESAVDAAIAGVVPRVGDFVDSDAKRLADGAAWMRELGISVGTTREILQAEGYTAEEINGIKAWKDRHMRDAEFSKKFLANDQEAVRLMTIANAAISIGVKGQRKGF
;
A
#
# COMPACT_ATOMS: atom_id res chain seq x y z
N MET A 1 9.15 -39.82 9.59
CA MET A 1 8.14 -38.77 9.77
C MET A 1 8.88 -37.50 10.14
N SER A 2 9.21 -36.65 9.16
CA SER A 2 9.92 -35.40 9.41
C SER A 2 8.90 -34.28 9.58
N THR A 3 8.85 -33.74 10.78
CA THR A 3 8.04 -32.59 11.17
C THR A 3 8.48 -31.37 10.35
N GLN A 4 7.66 -30.94 9.40
CA GLN A 4 7.86 -29.65 8.73
C GLN A 4 7.67 -28.55 9.76
N ALA A 5 8.75 -27.82 10.06
CA ALA A 5 8.70 -26.63 10.90
C ALA A 5 7.84 -25.59 10.18
N THR A 6 6.73 -25.22 10.81
CA THR A 6 5.96 -24.02 10.44
C THR A 6 6.92 -22.83 10.49
N PRO A 7 7.11 -22.07 9.39
CA PRO A 7 7.99 -20.89 9.43
C PRO A 7 7.46 -19.90 10.47
N GLU A 8 8.31 -19.54 11.42
CA GLU A 8 8.03 -18.65 12.56
C GLU A 8 8.29 -17.17 12.22
N SER A 9 8.91 -16.86 11.07
CA SER A 9 9.19 -15.47 10.66
C SER A 9 9.03 -15.20 9.15
N SER A 10 8.83 -13.94 8.78
CA SER A 10 8.65 -13.47 7.40
C SER A 10 9.90 -13.65 6.54
N ALA A 11 11.09 -13.61 7.16
CA ALA A 11 12.34 -13.97 6.51
C ALA A 11 12.39 -15.45 6.09
N GLU A 12 11.81 -16.34 6.89
CA GLU A 12 11.65 -17.75 6.55
C GLU A 12 10.59 -17.96 5.47
N ALA A 13 9.49 -17.22 5.50
CA ALA A 13 8.48 -17.25 4.43
C ALA A 13 9.07 -16.77 3.08
N ARG A 14 9.90 -15.71 3.09
CA ARG A 14 10.63 -15.23 1.90
C ARG A 14 11.59 -16.28 1.37
N THR A 15 12.39 -16.88 2.25
CA THR A 15 13.34 -17.94 1.91
C THR A 15 12.62 -19.18 1.34
N GLN A 16 11.45 -19.52 1.87
CA GLN A 16 10.62 -20.62 1.38
C GLN A 16 10.01 -20.31 0.01
N ILE A 17 9.56 -19.08 -0.22
CA ILE A 17 9.08 -18.64 -1.54
C ILE A 17 10.22 -18.70 -2.57
N ASP A 18 11.39 -18.17 -2.25
CA ASP A 18 12.55 -18.22 -3.15
C ASP A 18 12.95 -19.67 -3.48
N GLY A 19 12.87 -20.56 -2.48
CA GLY A 19 13.06 -22.00 -2.68
C GLY A 19 12.00 -22.66 -3.56
N LEU A 20 10.73 -22.29 -3.41
CA LEU A 20 9.62 -22.82 -4.22
C LEU A 20 9.63 -22.30 -5.66
N ILE A 21 10.08 -21.07 -5.89
CA ILE A 21 10.29 -20.52 -7.23
C ILE A 21 11.44 -21.25 -7.94
N ALA A 22 12.50 -21.60 -7.20
CA ALA A 22 13.60 -22.38 -7.74
C ALA A 22 13.21 -23.85 -8.05
N ASP A 23 12.09 -24.34 -7.48
CA ASP A 23 11.53 -25.64 -7.78
C ASP A 23 10.68 -25.59 -9.07
N THR A 24 11.20 -26.27 -10.09
CA THR A 24 10.57 -26.34 -11.42
C THR A 24 9.26 -27.12 -11.41
N GLU A 25 9.14 -28.15 -10.56
CA GLU A 25 7.94 -28.97 -10.46
C GLU A 25 6.81 -28.19 -9.76
N PHE A 26 7.15 -27.49 -8.68
CA PHE A 26 6.21 -26.60 -7.99
C PHE A 26 5.71 -25.48 -8.92
N SER A 27 6.63 -24.83 -9.65
CA SER A 27 6.29 -23.76 -10.58
C SER A 27 5.34 -24.23 -11.70
N GLN A 28 5.58 -25.42 -12.25
CA GLN A 28 4.69 -26.01 -13.26
C GLN A 28 3.31 -26.34 -12.69
N ARG A 29 3.23 -26.86 -11.47
CA ARG A 29 1.96 -27.15 -10.80
C ARG A 29 1.16 -25.88 -10.51
N LEU A 30 1.83 -24.82 -10.05
CA LEU A 30 1.21 -23.52 -9.82
C LEU A 30 0.64 -22.94 -11.12
N LEU A 31 1.41 -22.96 -12.22
CA LEU A 31 0.98 -22.50 -13.54
C LEU A 31 -0.14 -23.36 -14.14
N ALA A 32 -0.16 -24.66 -13.85
CA ALA A 32 -1.23 -25.57 -14.23
C ALA A 32 -2.52 -25.39 -13.40
N GLY A 33 -2.52 -24.47 -12.43
CA GLY A 33 -3.68 -24.18 -11.60
C GLY A 33 -3.94 -25.21 -10.50
N ASP A 34 -2.92 -25.99 -10.10
CA ASP A 34 -3.04 -26.96 -9.01
C ASP A 34 -3.51 -26.28 -7.72
N VAL A 35 -4.56 -26.83 -7.11
CA VAL A 35 -5.23 -26.21 -5.96
C VAL A 35 -4.30 -26.19 -4.73
N ALA A 36 -3.54 -27.27 -4.53
CA ALA A 36 -2.61 -27.37 -3.40
C ALA A 36 -1.43 -26.40 -3.54
N ALA A 37 -0.84 -26.30 -4.74
CA ALA A 37 0.22 -25.34 -5.01
C ALA A 37 -0.26 -23.88 -4.84
N ASN A 38 -1.47 -23.57 -5.35
CA ASN A 38 -2.08 -22.25 -5.17
C ASN A 38 -2.36 -21.91 -3.71
N GLN A 39 -2.83 -22.89 -2.92
CA GLN A 39 -3.10 -22.68 -1.50
C GLN A 39 -1.81 -22.44 -0.72
N GLN A 40 -0.77 -23.25 -0.95
CA GLN A 40 0.54 -23.08 -0.34
C GLN A 40 1.18 -21.73 -0.71
N TRP A 41 1.08 -21.33 -1.98
CA TRP A 41 1.55 -20.03 -2.46
C TRP A 41 0.83 -18.87 -1.77
N ARG A 42 -0.50 -18.94 -1.68
CA ARG A 42 -1.33 -17.93 -1.01
C ARG A 42 -1.05 -17.84 0.49
N GLU A 43 -0.84 -18.97 1.17
CA GLU A 43 -0.54 -19.00 2.60
C GLU A 43 0.81 -18.36 2.92
N LEU A 44 1.84 -18.64 2.11
CA LEU A 44 3.16 -18.01 2.26
C LEU A 44 3.12 -16.51 1.98
N HIS A 45 2.43 -16.10 0.91
CA HIS A 45 2.25 -14.68 0.60
C HIS A 45 1.36 -13.95 1.62
N ALA A 46 0.34 -14.59 2.18
CA ALA A 46 -0.47 -14.02 3.25
C ALA A 46 0.35 -13.77 4.52
N ARG A 47 1.34 -14.63 4.80
CA ARG A 47 2.28 -14.43 5.92
C ARG A 47 3.25 -13.28 5.67
N LEU A 48 3.72 -13.10 4.43
CA LEU A 48 4.46 -11.88 4.05
C LEU A 48 3.57 -10.63 4.18
N GLY A 49 2.28 -10.73 3.89
CA GLY A 49 1.31 -9.65 4.01
C GLY A 49 0.91 -9.29 5.45
N ASN A 50 1.26 -10.12 6.44
CA ASN A 50 1.00 -9.84 7.86
C ASN A 50 2.12 -9.00 8.52
N GLU A 51 3.21 -8.70 7.81
CA GLU A 51 4.09 -7.58 8.15
C GLU A 51 3.58 -6.32 7.43
N GLU A 52 2.58 -5.66 8.02
CA GLU A 52 2.11 -4.32 7.59
C GLU A 52 3.24 -3.26 7.60
N GLU A 53 4.41 -3.60 8.14
CA GLU A 53 5.63 -2.79 8.17
C GLU A 53 6.53 -2.94 6.91
N SER A 54 6.29 -3.90 6.00
CA SER A 54 7.24 -4.24 4.92
C SER A 54 6.92 -3.64 3.54
N ALA A 55 5.66 -3.69 3.10
CA ALA A 55 5.29 -3.27 1.73
C ALA A 55 5.23 -1.75 1.55
N VAL A 56 4.68 -1.03 2.53
CA VAL A 56 4.61 0.44 2.51
C VAL A 56 6.01 1.05 2.66
N ASP A 57 6.84 0.48 3.53
CA ASP A 57 8.21 0.96 3.70
C ASP A 57 9.09 0.66 2.48
N ALA A 58 8.92 -0.50 1.84
CA ALA A 58 9.53 -0.78 0.54
C ALA A 58 9.07 0.21 -0.53
N ALA A 59 7.77 0.51 -0.61
CA ALA A 59 7.22 1.49 -1.55
C ALA A 59 7.76 2.91 -1.31
N ILE A 60 7.85 3.35 -0.05
CA ILE A 60 8.46 4.63 0.32
C ILE A 60 9.94 4.65 -0.09
N ALA A 61 10.67 3.55 0.10
CA ALA A 61 12.05 3.40 -0.34
C ALA A 61 12.20 3.29 -1.88
N GLY A 62 11.09 3.21 -2.64
CA GLY A 62 11.10 3.01 -4.09
C GLY A 62 11.46 1.59 -4.51
N VAL A 63 11.39 0.63 -3.60
CA VAL A 63 11.68 -0.78 -3.82
C VAL A 63 10.39 -1.48 -4.21
N VAL A 64 10.35 -2.02 -5.42
CA VAL A 64 9.24 -2.85 -5.89
C VAL A 64 9.72 -4.30 -5.95
N PRO A 65 9.19 -5.19 -5.08
CA PRO A 65 9.47 -6.61 -5.15
C PRO A 65 9.21 -7.17 -6.55
N ARG A 66 10.14 -8.01 -7.01
CA ARG A 66 10.00 -8.79 -8.24
C ARG A 66 9.90 -10.26 -7.88
N VAL A 67 9.08 -10.99 -8.60
CA VAL A 67 8.98 -12.45 -8.54
C VAL A 67 9.40 -12.96 -9.92
N GLY A 68 10.65 -13.39 -10.04
CA GLY A 68 11.28 -13.64 -11.34
C GLY A 68 11.38 -12.36 -12.18
N ASP A 69 10.89 -12.41 -13.42
CA ASP A 69 10.81 -11.25 -14.33
C ASP A 69 9.55 -10.39 -14.09
N PHE A 70 8.63 -10.82 -13.24
CA PHE A 70 7.38 -10.12 -13.01
C PHE A 70 7.49 -9.12 -11.86
N VAL A 71 6.94 -7.93 -12.09
CA VAL A 71 6.80 -6.88 -11.08
C VAL A 71 5.47 -7.06 -10.38
N ASP A 72 5.47 -7.05 -9.04
CA ASP A 72 4.23 -7.03 -8.27
C ASP A 72 3.47 -5.72 -8.56
N SER A 73 2.27 -5.84 -9.14
CA SER A 73 1.47 -4.69 -9.57
C SER A 73 1.00 -3.83 -8.40
N ASP A 74 0.71 -4.45 -7.25
CA ASP A 74 0.26 -3.72 -6.06
C ASP A 74 1.42 -2.98 -5.42
N ALA A 75 2.58 -3.61 -5.32
CA ALA A 75 3.78 -2.94 -4.82
C ALA A 75 4.25 -1.83 -5.76
N LYS A 76 4.12 -2.01 -7.09
CA LYS A 76 4.39 -0.96 -8.07
C LYS A 76 3.45 0.23 -7.89
N ARG A 77 2.16 -0.03 -7.71
CA ARG A 77 1.15 1.01 -7.47
C ARG A 77 1.44 1.79 -6.19
N LEU A 78 1.84 1.12 -5.11
CA LEU A 78 2.24 1.76 -3.85
C LEU A 78 3.49 2.62 -4.04
N ALA A 79 4.52 2.11 -4.73
CA ALA A 79 5.76 2.85 -5.00
C ALA A 79 5.51 4.09 -5.87
N ASP A 80 4.67 3.98 -6.89
CA ASP A 80 4.26 5.11 -7.73
C ASP A 80 3.49 6.16 -6.91
N GLY A 81 2.59 5.70 -6.02
CA GLY A 81 1.89 6.58 -5.09
C GLY A 81 2.85 7.32 -4.15
N ALA A 82 3.83 6.62 -3.57
CA ALA A 82 4.85 7.22 -2.71
C ALA A 82 5.73 8.22 -3.46
N ALA A 83 6.14 7.91 -4.68
CA ALA A 83 6.92 8.80 -5.54
C ALA A 83 6.13 10.08 -5.86
N TRP A 84 4.88 9.95 -6.29
CA TRP A 84 3.99 11.08 -6.56
C TRP A 84 3.78 11.98 -5.34
N MET A 85 3.58 11.40 -4.15
CA MET A 85 3.45 12.18 -2.91
C MET A 85 4.73 12.96 -2.56
N ARG A 86 5.91 12.37 -2.83
CA ARG A 86 7.19 13.06 -2.63
C ARG A 86 7.37 14.23 -3.60
N GLU A 87 6.96 14.06 -4.86
CA GLU A 87 6.97 15.16 -5.86
C GLU A 87 6.09 16.33 -5.42
N LEU A 88 4.98 16.04 -4.74
CA LEU A 88 4.09 17.05 -4.14
C LEU A 88 4.63 17.64 -2.83
N GLY A 89 5.80 17.22 -2.34
CA GLY A 89 6.37 17.71 -1.08
C GLY A 89 5.66 17.20 0.18
N ILE A 90 4.93 16.09 0.08
CA ILE A 90 4.30 15.43 1.23
C ILE A 90 5.38 14.72 2.06
N SER A 91 5.30 14.86 3.38
CA SER A 91 6.29 14.25 4.29
C SER A 91 6.21 12.73 4.25
N VAL A 92 7.34 12.05 4.51
CA VAL A 92 7.40 10.58 4.55
C VAL A 92 6.42 9.98 5.57
N GLY A 93 6.27 10.63 6.73
CA GLY A 93 5.30 10.19 7.75
C GLY A 93 3.87 10.23 7.24
N THR A 94 3.46 11.34 6.63
CA THR A 94 2.12 11.49 6.05
C THR A 94 1.90 10.54 4.86
N THR A 95 2.91 10.33 4.02
CA THR A 95 2.85 9.35 2.92
C THR A 95 2.63 7.95 3.47
N ARG A 96 3.34 7.56 4.54
CA ARG A 96 3.15 6.27 5.20
C ARG A 96 1.72 6.10 5.70
N GLU A 97 1.20 7.07 6.44
CA GLU A 97 -0.18 7.05 6.97
C GLU A 97 -1.22 6.90 5.84
N ILE A 98 -1.04 7.64 4.75
CA ILE A 98 -1.96 7.58 3.60
C ILE A 98 -1.89 6.20 2.91
N LEU A 99 -0.70 5.63 2.74
CA LEU A 99 -0.52 4.35 2.06
C LEU A 99 -0.92 3.15 2.92
N GLN A 100 -0.74 3.22 4.24
CA GLN A 100 -1.20 2.19 5.17
C GLN A 100 -2.74 2.16 5.26
N ALA A 101 -3.39 3.30 5.05
CA ALA A 101 -4.85 3.41 5.01
C ALA A 101 -5.56 2.86 6.26
N GLU A 102 -4.94 2.98 7.44
CA GLU A 102 -5.50 2.50 8.72
C GLU A 102 -6.81 3.21 9.13
N GLY A 103 -7.14 4.32 8.47
CA GLY A 103 -8.31 5.13 8.74
C GLY A 103 -8.10 6.15 9.85
N TYR A 104 -8.94 7.16 9.84
CA TYR A 104 -8.94 8.25 10.81
C TYR A 104 -10.13 8.13 11.76
N THR A 105 -10.14 8.87 12.85
CA THR A 105 -11.34 9.01 13.68
C THR A 105 -12.44 9.78 12.94
N ALA A 106 -13.69 9.61 13.36
CA ALA A 106 -14.81 10.34 12.78
C ALA A 106 -14.67 11.86 12.98
N GLU A 107 -14.10 12.29 14.10
CA GLU A 107 -13.83 13.69 14.41
C GLU A 107 -12.79 14.29 13.46
N GLU A 108 -11.68 13.59 13.21
CA GLU A 108 -10.65 14.02 12.27
C GLU A 108 -11.19 14.16 10.85
N ILE A 109 -11.94 13.16 10.36
CA ILE A 109 -12.56 13.22 9.03
C ILE A 109 -13.53 14.40 8.92
N ASN A 110 -14.34 14.65 9.96
CA ASN A 110 -15.24 15.81 9.96
C ASN A 110 -14.48 17.14 9.97
N GLY A 111 -13.38 17.21 10.73
CA GLY A 111 -12.46 18.35 10.73
C GLY A 111 -11.85 18.61 9.35
N ILE A 112 -11.38 17.55 8.67
CA ILE A 112 -10.78 17.62 7.32
C ILE A 112 -11.83 18.05 6.28
N LYS A 113 -13.05 17.49 6.34
CA LYS A 113 -14.16 17.92 5.48
C LYS A 113 -14.50 19.39 5.68
N ALA A 114 -14.64 19.83 6.94
CA ALA A 114 -14.90 21.23 7.26
C ALA A 114 -13.76 22.15 6.80
N TRP A 115 -12.50 21.72 6.97
CA TRP A 115 -11.33 22.43 6.45
C TRP A 115 -11.40 22.58 4.93
N LYS A 116 -11.67 21.50 4.21
CA LYS A 116 -11.78 21.48 2.75
C LYS A 116 -12.90 22.40 2.27
N ASP A 117 -14.08 22.31 2.88
CA ASP A 117 -15.22 23.15 2.53
C ASP A 117 -14.94 24.64 2.75
N ARG A 118 -14.22 25.01 3.81
CA ARG A 118 -13.79 26.39 4.04
C ARG A 118 -12.82 26.87 2.97
N HIS A 119 -11.80 26.07 2.64
CA HIS A 119 -10.78 26.46 1.65
C HIS A 119 -11.32 26.48 0.22
N MET A 120 -12.30 25.63 -0.11
CA MET A 120 -12.99 25.67 -1.40
C MET A 120 -13.93 26.87 -1.56
N ARG A 121 -14.33 27.51 -0.45
CA ARG A 121 -15.08 28.78 -0.47
C ARG A 121 -14.17 30.01 -0.42
N ASP A 122 -12.90 29.83 -0.07
CA ASP A 122 -11.89 30.88 -0.15
C ASP A 122 -11.46 31.06 -1.60
N ALA A 123 -11.74 32.26 -2.13
CA ALA A 123 -11.43 32.61 -3.50
C ALA A 123 -9.91 32.63 -3.78
N GLU A 124 -9.08 33.01 -2.80
CA GLU A 124 -7.63 33.03 -2.98
C GLU A 124 -7.07 31.62 -3.04
N PHE A 125 -7.48 30.76 -2.11
CA PHE A 125 -7.07 29.36 -2.11
C PHE A 125 -7.54 28.65 -3.37
N SER A 126 -8.81 28.82 -3.76
CA SER A 126 -9.37 28.20 -4.95
C SER A 126 -8.63 28.64 -6.21
N LYS A 127 -8.28 29.92 -6.32
CA LYS A 127 -7.47 30.43 -7.43
C LYS A 127 -6.08 29.79 -7.46
N LYS A 128 -5.40 29.68 -6.31
CA LYS A 128 -4.08 29.02 -6.21
C LYS A 128 -4.17 27.54 -6.62
N PHE A 129 -5.16 26.82 -6.10
CA PHE A 129 -5.39 25.42 -6.45
C PHE A 129 -5.66 25.23 -7.94
N LEU A 130 -6.53 26.05 -8.55
CA LEU A 130 -6.83 26.00 -9.99
C LEU A 130 -5.63 26.44 -10.86
N ALA A 131 -4.74 27.28 -10.33
CA ALA A 131 -3.48 27.66 -10.97
C ALA A 131 -2.36 26.61 -10.79
N ASN A 132 -2.67 25.46 -10.20
CA ASN A 132 -1.71 24.39 -9.89
C ASN A 132 -0.57 24.83 -8.98
N ASP A 133 -0.84 25.76 -8.07
CA ASP A 133 0.08 26.14 -7.00
C ASP A 133 0.41 24.91 -6.13
N GLN A 134 1.70 24.61 -5.98
CA GLN A 134 2.14 23.37 -5.36
C GLN A 134 1.59 23.18 -3.94
N GLU A 135 1.57 24.23 -3.13
CA GLU A 135 1.13 24.13 -1.75
C GLU A 135 -0.38 23.89 -1.66
N ALA A 136 -1.16 24.60 -2.47
CA ALA A 136 -2.61 24.39 -2.54
C ALA A 136 -2.96 22.97 -3.02
N VAL A 137 -2.24 22.46 -4.02
CA VAL A 137 -2.42 21.09 -4.53
C VAL A 137 -2.01 20.04 -3.50
N ARG A 138 -0.90 20.25 -2.80
CA ARG A 138 -0.42 19.37 -1.72
C ARG A 138 -1.47 19.23 -0.62
N LEU A 139 -1.97 20.35 -0.11
CA LEU A 139 -2.96 20.37 0.97
C LEU A 139 -4.28 19.72 0.54
N MET A 140 -4.76 20.01 -0.67
CA MET A 140 -5.99 19.41 -1.19
C MET A 140 -5.82 17.90 -1.44
N THR A 141 -4.65 17.47 -1.91
CA THR A 141 -4.33 16.04 -2.09
C THR A 141 -4.36 15.28 -0.77
N ILE A 142 -3.72 15.82 0.28
CA ILE A 142 -3.75 15.21 1.63
C ILE A 142 -5.19 15.12 2.13
N ALA A 143 -5.98 16.19 2.03
CA ALA A 143 -7.36 16.19 2.49
C ALA A 143 -8.23 15.18 1.72
N ASN A 144 -8.08 15.11 0.39
CA ASN A 144 -8.80 14.14 -0.43
C ASN A 144 -8.39 12.69 -0.11
N ALA A 145 -7.10 12.43 0.08
CA ALA A 145 -6.60 11.12 0.44
C ALA A 145 -7.17 10.67 1.79
N ALA A 146 -7.13 11.53 2.81
CA ALA A 146 -7.69 11.21 4.12
C ALA A 146 -9.20 10.96 4.09
N ILE A 147 -9.96 11.78 3.34
CA ILE A 147 -11.40 11.58 3.16
C ILE A 147 -11.71 10.26 2.44
N SER A 148 -10.89 9.89 1.43
CA SER A 148 -11.04 8.64 0.68
C SER A 148 -10.74 7.40 1.52
N ILE A 149 -9.72 7.47 2.39
CA ILE A 149 -9.41 6.40 3.37
C ILE A 149 -10.58 6.26 4.34
N GLY A 150 -11.12 7.38 4.83
CA GLY A 150 -12.31 7.41 5.65
C GLY A 150 -12.07 7.06 7.12
N VAL A 151 -13.15 6.67 7.80
CA VAL A 151 -13.13 6.41 9.24
C VAL A 151 -12.63 4.99 9.53
N LYS A 152 -11.73 4.84 10.50
CA LYS A 152 -11.21 3.54 10.96
C LYS A 152 -12.35 2.56 11.22
N GLY A 153 -12.27 1.38 10.62
CA GLY A 153 -13.30 0.33 10.74
C GLY A 153 -14.53 0.50 9.83
N GLN A 154 -14.72 1.64 9.17
CA GLN A 154 -15.67 1.78 8.06
C GLN A 154 -14.95 1.58 6.75
N ARG A 155 -14.61 0.32 6.42
CA ARG A 155 -14.11 -0.01 5.09
C ARG A 155 -15.27 0.20 4.10
N LYS A 156 -15.31 1.35 3.42
CA LYS A 156 -16.16 1.53 2.25
C LYS A 156 -15.64 0.57 1.19
N GLY A 157 -16.33 -0.55 1.02
CA GLY A 157 -16.15 -1.40 -0.15
C GLY A 157 -16.28 -0.54 -1.40
N PHE A 158 -15.32 -0.69 -2.30
CA PHE A 158 -15.45 -0.22 -3.68
C PHE A 158 -16.63 -0.92 -4.35
#